data_AF-A0A498JA02-F1
#
_entry.id   AF-A0A498JA02-F1
#
_cell.length_a   1.000
_cell.length_b   1.000
_cell.length_c   1.000
_cell.angle_alpha   90.00
_cell.angle_beta   90.00
_cell.angle_gamma   90.00
#
_symmetry.space_group_name_H-M   'P 1'
#
loop_
_entity.id
_entity.type
_entity.pdbx_description
1 polymer ?
#
loop_
_entity_poly.entity_id
_entity_poly.type
_entity_poly.pdbx_seq_one_letter_code
_entity_poly.pdbx_strand_id
1 'polypeptide(L)'
;MENTKASVILCLALFLVFSSASAFDIVKLLEKQSELSSFTNYLKETKLGDEINKRSTITVLAVDNGGMSSISGKSQDVIKKILSAHVVLDYFDQKKLTSLAGSSKESTLTTMLQSSGQAKDQQGFIIVGKSDGEIAFGSAVKGGKLNAKLVKAVVSQPYNISVLQISNAIEIPDISAASRPAGSPKSSASPASSPSSKSSSDAPSPSDDSAPSQSPKSSKAPSPSDEVSSPPVSGDATPSSSPSSDGPTGSSSSAPSPSAASRAEMAFGAGVVIMGLASLLVA
;
A
#
# COMPACT_ATOMS: atom_id res chain seq x y z
N MET A 1 -6.39 45.71 -24.30
CA MET A 1 -6.68 44.26 -24.13
C MET A 1 -5.48 43.37 -24.48
N GLU A 2 -4.50 43.85 -25.29
CA GLU A 2 -3.30 43.09 -25.65
C GLU A 2 -2.32 42.85 -24.48
N ASN A 3 -2.20 43.82 -23.58
CA ASN A 3 -1.26 43.83 -22.47
C ASN A 3 -1.58 42.73 -21.44
N THR A 4 -2.87 42.46 -21.23
CA THR A 4 -3.36 41.40 -20.33
C THR A 4 -3.03 40.01 -20.85
N LYS A 5 -3.07 39.80 -22.18
CA LYS A 5 -2.72 38.51 -22.79
C LYS A 5 -1.23 38.22 -22.65
N ALA A 6 -0.38 39.23 -22.90
CA ALA A 6 1.07 39.10 -22.72
C ALA A 6 1.45 38.82 -21.26
N SER A 7 0.78 39.48 -20.30
CA SER A 7 0.98 39.24 -18.87
C SER A 7 0.55 37.84 -18.43
N VAL A 8 -0.60 37.35 -18.91
CA VAL A 8 -1.07 35.97 -18.62
C VAL A 8 -0.12 34.93 -19.22
N ILE A 9 0.36 35.14 -20.46
CA ILE A 9 1.33 34.24 -21.10
C ILE A 9 2.67 34.24 -20.35
N LEU A 10 3.15 35.40 -19.89
CA LEU A 10 4.37 35.51 -19.10
C LEU A 10 4.24 34.84 -17.73
N CYS A 11 3.10 35.01 -17.05
CA CYS A 11 2.81 34.31 -15.79
C CYS A 11 2.71 32.79 -15.98
N LEU A 12 2.08 32.33 -17.06
CA LEU A 12 1.98 30.89 -17.38
C LEU A 12 3.35 30.30 -17.74
N ALA A 13 4.20 31.04 -18.46
CA ALA A 13 5.57 30.66 -18.76
C ALA A 13 6.44 30.59 -17.49
N LEU A 14 6.28 31.53 -16.54
CA LEU A 14 6.96 31.50 -15.25
C LEU A 14 6.54 30.28 -14.41
N PHE A 15 5.26 29.91 -14.44
CA PHE A 15 4.72 28.74 -13.73
C PHE A 15 5.26 27.42 -14.29
N LEU A 16 5.43 27.32 -15.61
CA LEU A 16 6.00 26.15 -16.29
C LEU A 16 7.50 25.98 -15.99
N VAL A 17 8.23 27.07 -15.82
CA VAL A 17 9.67 27.05 -15.46
C VAL A 17 9.91 26.64 -14.00
N PHE A 18 8.95 26.88 -13.11
CA PHE A 18 9.05 26.52 -11.69
C PHE A 18 8.62 25.08 -11.36
N SER A 19 8.32 24.25 -12.35
CA SER A 19 8.13 22.82 -12.15
C SER A 19 9.47 22.12 -11.87
N SER A 20 10.09 22.46 -10.74
CA SER A 20 11.20 21.70 -10.16
C SER A 20 10.67 20.33 -9.79
N ALA A 21 10.78 19.37 -10.71
CA ALA A 21 10.58 17.96 -10.39
C ALA A 21 11.66 17.59 -9.36
N SER A 22 11.28 17.47 -8.10
CA SER A 22 12.16 16.91 -7.07
C SER A 22 12.41 15.45 -7.42
N ALA A 23 13.49 15.20 -8.17
CA ALA A 23 13.95 13.86 -8.49
C ALA A 23 14.75 13.34 -7.30
N PHE A 24 14.19 12.39 -6.57
CA PHE A 24 14.94 11.59 -5.60
C PHE A 24 15.54 10.37 -6.30
N ASP A 25 16.64 9.87 -5.77
CA ASP A 25 17.24 8.60 -6.18
C ASP A 25 17.24 7.66 -4.98
N ILE A 26 16.30 6.70 -4.97
CA ILE A 26 16.11 5.77 -3.85
C ILE A 26 17.38 4.99 -3.54
N VAL A 27 18.14 4.61 -4.57
CA VAL A 27 19.35 3.82 -4.40
C VAL A 27 20.42 4.65 -3.69
N LYS A 28 20.64 5.90 -4.13
CA LYS A 28 21.60 6.81 -3.46
C LYS A 28 21.18 7.20 -2.05
N LEU A 29 19.87 7.28 -1.77
CA LEU A 29 19.37 7.53 -0.44
C LEU A 29 19.67 6.37 0.51
N LEU A 30 19.48 5.14 0.03
CA LEU A 30 19.68 3.91 0.82
C LEU A 30 21.16 3.50 0.94
N GLU A 31 22.01 3.82 -0.04
CA GLU A 31 23.46 3.53 -0.02
C GLU A 31 24.18 4.15 1.19
N LYS A 32 23.64 5.22 1.77
CA LYS A 32 24.17 5.85 2.98
C LYS A 32 23.94 5.00 4.24
N GLN A 33 23.14 3.94 4.15
CA GLN A 33 22.71 3.10 5.26
C GLN A 33 23.25 1.68 5.08
N SER A 34 24.32 1.34 5.80
CA SER A 34 24.94 0.01 5.73
C SER A 34 23.99 -1.11 6.19
N GLU A 35 23.04 -0.80 7.07
CA GLU A 35 22.01 -1.72 7.57
C GLU A 35 21.01 -2.18 6.49
N LEU A 36 20.92 -1.44 5.36
CA LEU A 36 19.95 -1.67 4.27
C LEU A 36 20.66 -2.10 2.98
N SER A 37 21.92 -2.51 3.05
CA SER A 37 22.75 -2.81 1.89
C SER A 37 22.20 -3.98 1.06
N SER A 38 21.68 -5.03 1.70
CA SER A 38 21.04 -6.17 1.01
C SER A 38 19.81 -5.74 0.23
N PHE A 39 18.92 -4.97 0.86
CA PHE A 39 17.72 -4.44 0.22
C PHE A 39 18.08 -3.52 -0.97
N THR A 40 19.08 -2.66 -0.79
CA THR A 40 19.60 -1.77 -1.84
C THR A 40 20.18 -2.56 -3.02
N ASN A 41 20.88 -3.65 -2.75
CA ASN A 41 21.43 -4.52 -3.79
C ASN A 41 20.31 -5.15 -4.63
N TYR A 42 19.29 -5.74 -3.99
CA TYR A 42 18.14 -6.30 -4.72
C TYR A 42 17.37 -5.24 -5.53
N LEU A 43 17.25 -4.00 -5.05
CA LEU A 43 16.64 -2.91 -5.84
C LEU A 43 17.42 -2.63 -7.13
N LYS A 44 18.76 -2.73 -7.10
CA LYS A 44 19.62 -2.58 -8.28
C LYS A 44 19.50 -3.76 -9.23
N GLU A 45 19.60 -4.98 -8.72
CA GLU A 45 19.54 -6.21 -9.53
C GLU A 45 18.19 -6.37 -10.23
N THR A 46 17.09 -6.09 -9.53
CA THR A 46 15.72 -6.19 -10.06
C THR A 46 15.31 -5.02 -10.96
N LYS A 47 16.15 -3.97 -11.04
CA LYS A 47 15.84 -2.67 -11.68
C LYS A 47 14.62 -1.95 -11.09
N LEU A 48 14.14 -2.36 -9.92
CA LEU A 48 13.00 -1.72 -9.29
C LEU A 48 13.32 -0.29 -8.82
N GLY A 49 14.58 -0.01 -8.46
CA GLY A 49 15.02 1.34 -8.11
C GLY A 49 14.71 2.38 -9.20
N ASP A 50 14.91 2.02 -10.48
CA ASP A 50 14.61 2.89 -11.62
C ASP A 50 13.11 3.14 -11.78
N GLU A 51 12.26 2.17 -11.42
CA GLU A 51 10.80 2.30 -11.47
C GLU A 51 10.27 3.16 -10.32
N ILE A 52 10.87 3.05 -9.12
CA ILE A 52 10.55 3.87 -7.95
C ILE A 52 10.90 5.34 -8.25
N ASN A 53 12.06 5.60 -8.84
CA ASN A 53 12.53 6.96 -9.16
C ASN A 53 11.65 7.69 -10.20
N LYS A 54 10.77 6.99 -10.92
CA LYS A 54 9.80 7.58 -11.87
C LYS A 54 8.52 8.06 -11.19
N ARG A 55 8.34 7.78 -9.90
CA ARG A 55 7.15 8.17 -9.15
C ARG A 55 7.34 9.54 -8.50
N SER A 56 6.29 10.36 -8.53
CA SER A 56 6.31 11.68 -7.88
C SER A 56 6.15 11.58 -6.36
N THR A 57 5.40 10.58 -5.91
CA THR A 57 5.06 10.35 -4.51
C THR A 57 5.15 8.85 -4.21
N ILE A 58 5.90 8.47 -3.18
CA ILE A 58 6.10 7.05 -2.83
C ILE A 58 6.48 6.89 -1.35
N THR A 59 6.15 5.74 -0.76
CA THR A 59 6.72 5.29 0.53
C THR A 59 7.41 3.96 0.33
N VAL A 60 8.68 3.86 0.70
CA VAL A 60 9.48 2.64 0.59
C VAL A 60 9.67 2.04 1.98
N LEU A 61 9.15 0.83 2.18
CA LEU A 61 9.37 0.03 3.38
C LEU A 61 10.66 -0.76 3.20
N ALA A 62 11.77 -0.20 3.66
CA ALA A 62 13.08 -0.82 3.55
C ALA A 62 13.29 -1.85 4.67
N VAL A 63 13.74 -3.04 4.29
CA VAL A 63 14.01 -4.13 5.24
C VAL A 63 15.49 -4.11 5.60
N ASP A 64 15.81 -4.32 6.88
CA ASP A 64 17.21 -4.47 7.30
C ASP A 64 17.81 -5.81 6.84
N ASN A 65 19.14 -5.87 6.87
CA ASN A 65 19.89 -7.05 6.40
C ASN A 65 19.48 -8.35 7.11
N GLY A 66 19.09 -8.31 8.39
CA GLY A 66 18.61 -9.48 9.14
C GLY A 66 17.23 -9.95 8.67
N GLY A 67 16.31 -9.00 8.46
CA GLY A 67 14.94 -9.25 8.00
C GLY A 67 14.81 -9.74 6.55
N MET A 68 15.88 -9.69 5.75
CA MET A 68 15.91 -10.09 4.34
C MET A 68 16.07 -11.61 4.10
N SER A 69 16.37 -12.37 5.15
CA SER A 69 16.67 -13.81 5.05
C SER A 69 15.51 -14.63 4.46
N SER A 70 14.26 -14.20 4.65
CA SER A 70 13.05 -14.91 4.18
C SER A 70 12.89 -14.91 2.65
N ILE A 71 13.59 -14.01 1.95
CA ILE A 71 13.53 -13.91 0.48
C ILE A 71 14.82 -14.33 -0.22
N SER A 72 15.90 -14.56 0.54
CA SER A 72 17.16 -15.08 0.01
C SER A 72 16.96 -16.44 -0.65
N GLY A 73 17.52 -16.61 -1.86
CA GLY A 73 17.42 -17.85 -2.64
C GLY A 73 16.15 -18.00 -3.49
N LYS A 74 15.22 -17.04 -3.44
CA LYS A 74 14.10 -16.97 -4.40
C LYS A 74 14.58 -16.49 -5.77
N SER A 75 13.81 -16.74 -6.82
CA SER A 75 14.13 -16.20 -8.16
C SER A 75 14.03 -14.68 -8.19
N GLN A 76 14.79 -14.04 -9.08
CA GLN A 76 14.82 -12.59 -9.23
C GLN A 76 13.42 -12.00 -9.49
N ASP A 77 12.58 -12.69 -10.28
CA ASP A 77 11.19 -12.28 -10.51
C ASP A 77 10.34 -12.25 -9.24
N VAL A 78 10.50 -13.26 -8.38
CA VAL A 78 9.77 -13.34 -7.11
C VAL A 78 10.28 -12.27 -6.14
N ILE A 79 11.59 -12.07 -6.07
CA ILE A 79 12.20 -11.00 -5.26
C ILE A 79 11.67 -9.64 -5.73
N LYS A 80 11.66 -9.37 -7.04
CA LYS A 80 11.13 -8.13 -7.60
C LYS A 80 9.68 -7.88 -7.19
N LYS A 81 8.83 -8.91 -7.25
CA LYS A 81 7.42 -8.79 -6.82
C LYS A 81 7.29 -8.48 -5.33
N ILE A 82 8.05 -9.19 -4.49
CA ILE A 82 8.04 -8.95 -3.04
C ILE A 82 8.51 -7.52 -2.75
N LEU A 83 9.62 -7.07 -3.34
CA LEU A 83 10.10 -5.70 -3.20
C LEU A 83 9.09 -4.67 -3.72
N SER A 84 8.38 -4.97 -4.80
CA SER A 84 7.32 -4.09 -5.33
C SER A 84 6.14 -3.94 -4.36
N ALA A 85 5.89 -4.93 -3.51
CA ALA A 85 4.87 -4.82 -2.46
C ALA A 85 5.36 -4.04 -1.23
N HIS A 86 6.67 -3.89 -1.05
CA HIS A 86 7.25 -3.03 -0.02
C HIS A 86 7.20 -1.55 -0.40
N VAL A 87 6.81 -1.23 -1.63
CA VAL A 87 6.72 0.13 -2.12
C VAL A 87 5.26 0.54 -2.22
N VAL A 88 4.83 1.46 -1.35
CA VAL A 88 3.48 2.01 -1.31
C VAL A 88 3.40 3.25 -2.21
N LEU A 89 2.31 3.36 -2.96
CA LEU A 89 2.12 4.41 -3.97
C LEU A 89 1.87 5.82 -3.38
N ASP A 90 1.51 5.90 -2.11
CA ASP A 90 1.20 7.14 -1.40
C ASP A 90 2.31 7.52 -0.41
N TYR A 91 2.30 8.79 0.02
CA TYR A 91 3.23 9.30 1.03
C TYR A 91 2.68 9.10 2.45
N PHE A 92 3.37 8.24 3.20
CA PHE A 92 3.16 7.95 4.60
C PHE A 92 4.45 8.16 5.37
N ASP A 93 4.43 9.12 6.29
CA ASP A 93 5.47 9.26 7.31
C ASP A 93 5.07 8.51 8.58
N GLN A 94 5.98 8.47 9.55
CA GLN A 94 5.72 7.83 10.84
C GLN A 94 4.47 8.42 11.54
N LYS A 95 4.22 9.73 11.43
CA LYS A 95 3.06 10.37 12.07
C LYS A 95 1.72 9.95 11.44
N LYS A 96 1.65 9.92 10.11
CA LYS A 96 0.48 9.43 9.37
C LYS A 96 0.22 7.96 9.68
N LEU A 97 1.27 7.13 9.72
CA LEU A 97 1.11 5.72 10.07
C LEU A 97 0.65 5.51 11.51
N THR A 98 1.17 6.29 12.47
CA THR A 98 0.68 6.26 13.86
C THR A 98 -0.80 6.62 13.94
N SER A 99 -1.21 7.65 13.19
CA SER A 99 -2.62 8.06 13.14
C SER A 99 -3.50 6.99 12.50
N LEU A 100 -3.01 6.36 11.45
CA LEU A 100 -3.69 5.30 10.70
C LEU A 100 -3.84 4.03 11.53
N ALA A 101 -2.76 3.57 12.17
CA ALA A 101 -2.75 2.42 13.07
C ALA A 101 -3.38 2.69 14.45
N GLY A 102 -3.60 3.96 14.80
CA GLY A 102 -4.32 4.37 16.01
C GLY A 102 -5.83 4.12 15.93
N SER A 103 -6.36 3.93 14.72
CA SER A 103 -7.74 3.48 14.52
C SER A 103 -7.85 1.98 14.85
N SER A 104 -8.95 1.54 15.47
CA SER A 104 -9.18 0.12 15.80
C SER A 104 -9.31 -0.80 14.57
N LYS A 105 -9.17 -0.27 13.35
CA LYS A 105 -9.26 -1.00 12.09
C LYS A 105 -7.92 -0.95 11.37
N GLU A 106 -7.52 -2.08 10.83
CA GLU A 106 -6.41 -2.18 9.89
C GLU A 106 -6.72 -1.39 8.62
N SER A 107 -5.73 -0.67 8.12
CA SER A 107 -5.87 0.13 6.90
C SER A 107 -5.12 -0.53 5.76
N THR A 108 -5.76 -0.58 4.60
CA THR A 108 -5.18 -1.20 3.40
C THR A 108 -4.47 -0.13 2.57
N LEU A 109 -3.24 -0.42 2.16
CA LEU A 109 -2.40 0.44 1.34
C LEU A 109 -2.12 -0.23 -0.02
N THR A 110 -2.13 0.57 -1.08
CA THR A 110 -1.86 0.12 -2.44
C THR A 110 -0.37 0.18 -2.75
N THR A 111 0.18 -0.89 -3.29
CA THR A 111 1.62 -1.01 -3.57
C THR A 111 1.95 -0.92 -5.05
N MET A 112 3.23 -0.80 -5.38
CA MET A 112 3.69 -0.87 -6.76
C MET A 112 3.38 -2.21 -7.41
N LEU A 113 3.36 -3.32 -6.65
CA LEU A 113 2.99 -4.63 -7.17
C LEU A 113 1.56 -4.65 -7.74
N GLN A 114 0.63 -3.88 -7.14
CA GLN A 114 -0.70 -3.70 -7.71
C GLN A 114 -0.63 -2.89 -9.01
N SER A 115 0.12 -1.78 -9.01
CA SER A 115 0.23 -0.90 -10.18
C SER A 115 0.94 -1.54 -11.38
N SER A 116 1.76 -2.57 -11.16
CA SER A 116 2.44 -3.30 -12.23
C SER A 116 1.54 -4.28 -12.97
N GLY A 117 0.34 -4.56 -12.45
CA GLY A 117 -0.58 -5.54 -13.01
C GLY A 117 -0.15 -7.00 -12.83
N GLN A 118 0.91 -7.25 -12.05
CA GLN A 118 1.40 -8.61 -11.78
C GLN A 118 0.81 -9.24 -10.51
N ALA A 119 0.14 -8.44 -9.68
CA ALA A 119 -0.60 -8.92 -8.51
C ALA A 119 -1.79 -9.80 -8.91
N LYS A 120 -2.02 -10.89 -8.18
CA LYS A 120 -3.28 -11.63 -8.19
C LYS A 120 -4.06 -11.32 -6.92
N ASP A 121 -5.38 -11.18 -7.04
CA ASP A 121 -6.28 -10.92 -5.92
C ASP A 121 -5.79 -9.76 -5.04
N GLN A 122 -5.46 -10.02 -3.77
CA GLN A 122 -5.00 -9.02 -2.80
C GLN A 122 -3.47 -8.99 -2.62
N GLN A 123 -2.69 -9.63 -3.50
CA GLN A 123 -1.22 -9.66 -3.38
C GLN A 123 -0.58 -8.27 -3.51
N GLY A 124 -1.22 -7.36 -4.24
CA GLY A 124 -0.74 -6.00 -4.46
C GLY A 124 -1.06 -5.02 -3.34
N PHE A 125 -1.68 -5.49 -2.25
CA PHE A 125 -2.07 -4.65 -1.12
C PHE A 125 -1.39 -5.12 0.16
N ILE A 126 -1.01 -4.15 0.99
CA ILE A 126 -0.51 -4.40 2.34
C ILE A 126 -1.47 -3.78 3.34
N ILE A 127 -1.54 -4.37 4.52
CA ILE A 127 -2.28 -3.83 5.65
C ILE A 127 -1.30 -3.20 6.64
N VAL A 128 -1.72 -2.11 7.26
CA VAL A 128 -1.05 -1.49 8.39
C VAL A 128 -1.99 -1.47 9.59
N GLY A 129 -1.46 -1.84 10.74
CA GLY A 129 -2.20 -1.89 12.00
C GLY A 129 -1.26 -1.88 13.19
N LYS A 130 -1.81 -2.22 14.36
CA LYS A 130 -1.07 -2.26 15.61
C LYS A 130 -0.88 -3.71 16.06
N SER A 131 0.37 -4.15 16.23
CA SER A 131 0.74 -5.44 16.80
C SER A 131 1.63 -5.21 18.00
N ASP A 132 1.29 -5.79 19.15
CA ASP A 132 2.08 -5.70 20.39
C ASP A 132 2.38 -4.25 20.83
N GLY A 133 1.46 -3.33 20.57
CA GLY A 133 1.65 -1.92 20.92
C GLY A 133 2.36 -1.08 19.84
N GLU A 134 2.92 -1.71 18.82
CA GLU A 134 3.75 -1.07 17.78
C GLU A 134 3.05 -1.10 16.41
N ILE A 135 3.47 -0.22 15.49
CA ILE A 135 2.97 -0.22 14.11
C ILE A 135 3.58 -1.41 13.38
N ALA A 136 2.73 -2.21 12.75
CA ALA A 136 3.17 -3.34 11.96
C ALA A 136 2.45 -3.41 10.61
N PHE A 137 3.13 -4.05 9.66
CA PHE A 137 2.70 -4.23 8.29
C PHE A 137 2.58 -5.72 7.98
N GLY A 138 1.65 -6.05 7.09
CA GLY A 138 1.40 -7.41 6.63
C GLY A 138 0.80 -7.45 5.23
N SER A 139 0.70 -8.63 4.65
CA SER A 139 -0.02 -8.83 3.38
C SER A 139 -1.53 -8.73 3.60
N ALA A 140 -2.25 -8.09 2.67
CA ALA A 140 -3.72 -8.07 2.68
C ALA A 140 -4.35 -9.39 2.16
N VAL A 141 -3.54 -10.33 1.68
CA VAL A 141 -4.02 -11.65 1.25
C VAL A 141 -4.66 -12.38 2.44
N LYS A 142 -5.71 -13.15 2.18
CA LYS A 142 -6.41 -13.94 3.21
C LYS A 142 -5.43 -14.84 3.97
N GLY A 143 -5.35 -14.65 5.29
CA GLY A 143 -4.42 -15.38 6.15
C GLY A 143 -3.05 -14.71 6.33
N GLY A 144 -2.82 -13.56 5.69
CA GLY A 144 -1.66 -12.70 5.93
C GLY A 144 -1.57 -12.25 7.38
N LYS A 145 -0.34 -12.06 7.86
CA LYS A 145 -0.06 -11.63 9.23
C LYS A 145 0.73 -10.34 9.24
N LEU A 146 0.57 -9.54 10.30
CA LEU A 146 1.39 -8.36 10.54
C LEU A 146 2.75 -8.82 11.09
N ASN A 147 3.67 -9.21 10.21
CA ASN A 147 4.97 -9.78 10.59
C ASN A 147 6.13 -8.76 10.55
N ALA A 148 5.91 -7.60 9.93
CA ALA A 148 6.94 -6.59 9.73
C ALA A 148 6.67 -5.35 10.58
N LYS A 149 7.46 -5.11 11.61
CA LYS A 149 7.27 -3.97 12.52
C LYS A 149 8.00 -2.73 12.03
N LEU A 150 7.41 -1.56 12.22
CA LEU A 150 8.06 -0.28 11.93
C LEU A 150 9.16 -0.03 12.96
N VAL A 151 10.40 0.11 12.50
CA VAL A 151 11.58 0.35 13.36
C VAL A 151 11.87 1.85 13.46
N LYS A 152 12.11 2.52 12.33
CA LYS A 152 12.44 3.95 12.28
C LYS A 152 12.15 4.57 10.92
N ALA A 153 12.01 5.89 10.87
CA ALA A 153 12.10 6.65 9.62
C ALA A 153 13.57 6.86 9.26
N VAL A 154 13.96 6.49 8.04
CA VAL A 154 15.33 6.61 7.53
C VAL A 154 15.51 7.91 6.75
N VAL A 155 14.55 8.20 5.86
CA VAL A 155 14.51 9.43 5.07
C VAL A 155 13.06 9.88 4.99
N SER A 156 12.83 11.18 5.16
CA SER A 156 11.52 11.79 4.92
C SER A 156 11.70 13.09 4.14
N GLN A 157 11.27 13.09 2.90
CA GLN A 157 11.10 14.27 2.06
C GLN A 157 9.59 14.48 1.88
N PRO A 158 8.99 15.43 2.61
CA PRO A 158 7.54 15.65 2.59
C PRO A 158 6.98 15.73 1.18
N TYR A 159 5.85 15.05 0.95
CA TYR A 159 5.10 15.00 -0.34
C TYR A 159 5.78 14.21 -1.48
N ASN A 160 7.07 13.88 -1.37
CA ASN A 160 7.82 13.18 -2.42
C ASN A 160 8.13 11.73 -2.03
N ILE A 161 8.96 11.52 -1.02
CA ILE A 161 9.42 10.18 -0.65
C ILE A 161 9.54 10.04 0.86
N SER A 162 9.03 8.93 1.38
CA SER A 162 9.38 8.46 2.72
C SER A 162 10.03 7.09 2.63
N VAL A 163 11.12 6.90 3.35
CA VAL A 163 11.80 5.62 3.51
C VAL A 163 11.70 5.23 4.98
N LEU A 164 11.02 4.13 5.24
CA LEU A 164 10.75 3.62 6.57
C LEU A 164 11.41 2.26 6.70
N GLN A 165 12.17 2.06 7.78
CA GLN A 165 12.77 0.78 8.07
C GLN A 165 11.76 -0.13 8.77
N ILE A 166 11.64 -1.35 8.29
CA ILE A 166 10.83 -2.41 8.88
C ILE A 166 11.70 -3.60 9.29
N SER A 167 11.25 -4.36 10.29
CA SER A 167 12.03 -5.44 10.90
C SER A 167 12.18 -6.69 10.04
N ASN A 168 11.19 -7.00 9.20
CA ASN A 168 11.13 -8.23 8.42
C ASN A 168 10.53 -7.94 7.05
N ALA A 169 10.88 -8.75 6.05
CA ALA A 169 10.17 -8.70 4.78
C ALA A 169 8.71 -9.17 4.95
N ILE A 170 7.78 -8.45 4.32
CA ILE A 170 6.36 -8.79 4.30
C ILE A 170 6.18 -10.09 3.49
N GLU A 171 5.59 -11.10 4.14
CA GLU A 171 5.31 -12.38 3.50
C GLU A 171 4.01 -12.30 2.70
N ILE A 172 4.11 -12.57 1.40
CA ILE A 172 2.96 -12.57 0.49
C ILE A 172 2.69 -14.01 0.06
N PRO A 173 1.59 -14.62 0.54
CA PRO A 173 1.21 -15.97 0.13
C PRO A 173 1.06 -16.09 -1.39
N ASP A 174 1.48 -17.23 -1.93
CA ASP A 174 1.33 -17.60 -3.35
C ASP A 174 1.96 -16.63 -4.39
N ILE A 175 2.91 -15.78 -3.99
CA ILE A 175 3.54 -14.80 -4.89
C ILE A 175 4.37 -15.46 -6.02
N SER A 176 4.81 -16.71 -5.81
CA SER A 176 5.56 -17.51 -6.79
C SER A 176 4.68 -18.07 -7.92
N ALA A 177 3.35 -18.12 -7.77
CA ALA A 177 2.44 -18.79 -8.69
C ALA A 177 2.11 -17.97 -9.97
N ALA A 178 2.85 -16.90 -10.25
CA ALA A 178 2.48 -15.91 -11.27
C ALA A 178 3.59 -15.66 -12.29
N SER A 179 4.06 -16.70 -12.98
CA SER A 179 4.81 -16.54 -14.24
C SER A 179 4.26 -17.47 -15.31
N ARG A 180 2.96 -17.31 -15.64
CA ARG A 180 2.48 -17.67 -16.98
C ARG A 180 1.90 -16.39 -17.59
N PRO A 181 2.43 -15.91 -18.72
CA PRO A 181 1.80 -14.84 -19.47
C PRO A 181 0.35 -15.23 -19.75
N ALA A 182 -0.59 -14.33 -19.44
CA ALA A 182 -1.95 -14.47 -19.92
C ALA A 182 -1.93 -14.31 -21.44
N GLY A 183 -2.22 -15.40 -22.16
CA GLY A 183 -2.64 -15.41 -23.56
C GLY A 183 -1.54 -15.24 -24.61
N SER A 184 -1.06 -16.35 -25.17
CA SER A 184 -0.86 -16.42 -26.61
C SER A 184 -2.14 -17.01 -27.25
N PRO A 185 -2.71 -16.40 -28.31
CA PRO A 185 -3.87 -16.97 -28.98
C PRO A 185 -3.50 -18.37 -29.47
N LYS A 186 -4.40 -19.34 -29.27
CA LYS A 186 -4.30 -20.65 -29.93
C LYS A 186 -4.15 -20.37 -31.42
N SER A 187 -2.98 -20.65 -31.97
CA SER A 187 -2.79 -20.68 -33.41
C SER A 187 -3.69 -21.79 -33.93
N SER A 188 -4.84 -21.40 -34.47
CA SER A 188 -5.70 -22.26 -35.26
C SER A 188 -4.88 -22.66 -36.48
N ALA A 189 -4.40 -23.90 -36.47
CA ALA A 189 -3.83 -24.53 -37.65
C ALA A 189 -4.85 -24.41 -38.79
N SER A 190 -4.41 -23.82 -39.90
CA SER A 190 -5.13 -23.80 -41.16
C SER A 190 -4.12 -23.80 -42.31
N PRO A 191 -4.53 -24.25 -43.50
CA PRO A 191 -4.13 -25.54 -44.05
C PRO A 191 -3.15 -25.40 -45.21
N ALA A 192 -2.38 -26.46 -45.49
CA ALA A 192 -2.10 -26.98 -46.84
C ALA A 192 -0.83 -27.85 -46.86
N SER A 193 -0.95 -29.07 -47.37
CA SER A 193 -0.01 -29.70 -48.31
C SER A 193 -0.67 -30.93 -48.92
N SER A 194 -0.88 -30.86 -50.23
CA SER A 194 -1.50 -31.84 -51.13
C SER A 194 -0.70 -33.16 -51.29
N PRO A 195 -1.27 -34.18 -51.98
CA PRO A 195 -1.08 -35.60 -51.67
C PRO A 195 -0.06 -36.32 -52.56
N SER A 196 0.50 -37.42 -52.04
CA SER A 196 1.28 -38.40 -52.82
C SER A 196 0.74 -39.81 -52.62
N SER A 197 -0.05 -40.23 -53.61
CA SER A 197 -0.31 -41.59 -54.12
C SER A 197 0.12 -42.83 -53.31
N LYS A 198 -0.80 -43.77 -53.07
CA LYS A 198 -0.99 -45.00 -53.89
C LYS A 198 -1.99 -45.97 -53.24
N SER A 199 -2.98 -46.36 -54.06
CA SER A 199 -3.60 -47.69 -54.18
C SER A 199 -4.17 -48.36 -52.92
N SER A 200 -5.48 -48.55 -52.86
CA SER A 200 -6.14 -49.80 -53.33
C SER A 200 -7.66 -49.73 -53.17
N SER A 201 -8.33 -50.04 -54.29
CA SER A 201 -9.62 -50.72 -54.49
C SER A 201 -10.91 -50.34 -53.74
N ASP A 202 -11.95 -50.31 -54.59
CA ASP A 202 -13.36 -50.61 -54.37
C ASP A 202 -14.36 -49.48 -54.06
N ALA A 203 -15.23 -49.28 -55.05
CA ALA A 203 -16.55 -48.66 -55.01
C ALA A 203 -17.59 -49.83 -55.06
N PRO A 204 -18.88 -49.69 -54.65
CA PRO A 204 -19.78 -48.64 -55.11
C PRO A 204 -20.69 -47.99 -54.04
N SER A 205 -21.26 -46.85 -54.45
CA SER A 205 -22.38 -46.03 -53.93
C SER A 205 -23.71 -46.77 -53.63
N PRO A 206 -24.84 -46.12 -53.21
CA PRO A 206 -25.12 -44.77 -52.66
C PRO A 206 -26.16 -44.78 -51.49
N SER A 207 -26.74 -43.59 -51.20
CA SER A 207 -28.04 -43.30 -50.51
C SER A 207 -27.96 -43.06 -49.00
N ASP A 208 -28.74 -42.21 -48.35
CA ASP A 208 -29.55 -41.01 -48.62
C ASP A 208 -30.03 -40.54 -47.22
N ASP A 209 -30.37 -39.26 -47.11
CA ASP A 209 -31.42 -38.73 -46.22
C ASP A 209 -31.25 -38.61 -44.67
N SER A 210 -31.96 -37.59 -44.16
CA SER A 210 -32.48 -37.40 -42.79
C SER A 210 -31.64 -36.65 -41.74
N ALA A 211 -31.94 -35.35 -41.62
CA ALA A 211 -32.15 -34.65 -40.35
C ALA A 211 -33.31 -35.31 -39.54
N PRO A 212 -33.72 -34.89 -38.32
CA PRO A 212 -33.35 -33.70 -37.54
C PRO A 212 -33.17 -33.89 -36.01
N SER A 213 -32.68 -32.82 -35.39
CA SER A 213 -33.07 -32.22 -34.10
C SER A 213 -33.86 -33.06 -33.09
N GLN A 214 -33.38 -33.10 -31.84
CA GLN A 214 -34.21 -33.07 -30.63
C GLN A 214 -33.40 -32.72 -29.37
N SER A 215 -33.71 -31.55 -28.79
CA SER A 215 -33.54 -31.26 -27.36
C SER A 215 -34.50 -32.15 -26.54
N PRO A 216 -34.28 -32.37 -25.23
CA PRO A 216 -35.11 -31.59 -24.29
C PRO A 216 -34.53 -31.28 -22.89
N LYS A 217 -34.99 -30.13 -22.40
CA LYS A 217 -35.56 -29.79 -21.06
C LYS A 217 -34.69 -29.79 -19.79
N SER A 218 -34.55 -28.56 -19.30
CA SER A 218 -34.46 -28.15 -17.90
C SER A 218 -35.66 -28.59 -17.04
N SER A 219 -35.38 -28.94 -15.79
CA SER A 219 -36.29 -28.93 -14.63
C SER A 219 -35.77 -27.84 -13.67
N LYS A 220 -36.55 -26.79 -13.37
CA LYS A 220 -37.69 -26.69 -12.43
C LYS A 220 -37.23 -26.11 -11.08
N ALA A 221 -37.51 -24.83 -10.88
CA ALA A 221 -37.62 -24.18 -9.56
C ALA A 221 -38.86 -24.71 -8.81
N PRO A 222 -38.92 -24.53 -7.47
CA PRO A 222 -39.73 -23.41 -6.98
C PRO A 222 -39.20 -22.71 -5.71
N SER A 223 -39.39 -21.39 -5.65
CA SER A 223 -39.64 -20.58 -4.43
C SER A 223 -41.18 -20.59 -4.17
N PRO A 224 -41.78 -19.99 -3.10
CA PRO A 224 -41.29 -18.94 -2.19
C PRO A 224 -41.72 -19.10 -0.71
N SER A 225 -41.33 -18.17 0.16
CA SER A 225 -42.24 -17.50 1.12
C SER A 225 -41.54 -16.30 1.78
N ASP A 226 -42.15 -15.13 1.58
CA ASP A 226 -41.93 -13.89 2.33
C ASP A 226 -42.59 -13.99 3.71
N GLU A 227 -41.91 -13.53 4.77
CA GLU A 227 -42.61 -13.06 5.98
C GLU A 227 -41.84 -11.91 6.67
N VAL A 228 -42.64 -10.98 7.16
CA VAL A 228 -42.35 -9.62 7.62
C VAL A 228 -41.98 -9.62 9.11
N SER A 229 -41.08 -8.73 9.56
CA SER A 229 -41.32 -7.80 10.69
C SER A 229 -40.06 -7.10 11.23
N SER A 230 -40.24 -5.83 11.60
CA SER A 230 -39.44 -5.01 12.52
C SER A 230 -40.43 -4.07 13.23
N PRO A 231 -40.04 -3.30 14.27
CA PRO A 231 -39.51 -3.63 15.61
C PRO A 231 -40.54 -3.20 16.72
N PRO A 232 -40.16 -3.17 18.02
CA PRO A 232 -40.29 -1.91 18.77
C PRO A 232 -39.19 -1.63 19.82
N VAL A 233 -39.35 -0.48 20.49
CA VAL A 233 -38.39 0.35 21.24
C VAL A 233 -38.52 0.24 22.77
N SER A 234 -37.58 0.87 23.49
CA SER A 234 -37.61 1.36 24.90
C SER A 234 -36.98 0.51 26.02
N GLY A 235 -36.15 1.18 26.83
CA GLY A 235 -35.63 0.70 28.12
C GLY A 235 -34.59 1.65 28.75
N ASP A 236 -35.07 2.72 29.36
CA ASP A 236 -34.39 3.73 30.18
C ASP A 236 -33.79 3.14 31.48
N ALA A 237 -32.65 3.68 31.97
CA ALA A 237 -32.33 3.93 33.40
C ALA A 237 -30.82 4.19 33.66
N THR A 238 -30.48 5.45 33.95
CA THR A 238 -29.57 5.85 35.06
C THR A 238 -30.44 6.71 35.99
N PRO A 239 -30.28 6.78 37.33
CA PRO A 239 -29.08 7.32 37.99
C PRO A 239 -28.82 6.80 39.44
N SER A 240 -27.95 7.52 40.18
CA SER A 240 -27.65 7.47 41.64
C SER A 240 -26.67 6.38 42.11
N SER A 241 -25.70 6.62 43.00
CA SER A 241 -25.45 7.73 43.94
C SER A 241 -24.07 7.52 44.64
N SER A 242 -23.28 8.58 44.82
CA SER A 242 -22.30 8.74 45.94
C SER A 242 -23.08 9.02 47.26
N PRO A 243 -22.54 8.98 48.51
CA PRO A 243 -21.29 9.63 48.96
C PRO A 243 -20.58 9.00 50.21
N SER A 244 -19.70 9.80 50.84
CA SER A 244 -19.06 9.73 52.18
C SER A 244 -17.63 9.15 52.18
N SER A 245 -16.54 9.86 52.48
CA SER A 245 -16.12 10.86 53.50
C SER A 245 -15.50 10.27 54.77
N ASP A 246 -14.39 10.91 55.15
CA ASP A 246 -13.68 10.97 56.45
C ASP A 246 -12.58 9.93 56.79
N GLY A 247 -11.34 10.46 56.96
CA GLY A 247 -10.23 9.83 57.70
C GLY A 247 -10.35 10.08 59.22
N PRO A 248 -9.26 10.24 60.01
CA PRO A 248 -7.82 10.06 59.78
C PRO A 248 -7.12 9.23 60.91
N THR A 249 -5.80 9.45 61.13
CA THR A 249 -4.87 8.95 62.18
C THR A 249 -4.00 7.73 61.77
N GLY A 250 -2.68 7.69 61.96
CA GLY A 250 -1.70 8.65 62.49
C GLY A 250 -0.33 7.98 62.66
N SER A 251 0.74 8.74 62.35
CA SER A 251 2.13 8.70 62.88
C SER A 251 3.00 7.44 62.67
N SER A 252 4.27 7.53 62.25
CA SER A 252 5.31 8.36 62.85
C SER A 252 6.62 8.43 62.03
N SER A 253 7.29 9.60 62.15
CA SER A 253 8.74 9.88 62.14
C SER A 253 9.57 9.66 60.85
N SER A 254 10.45 10.56 60.39
CA SER A 254 11.09 11.76 60.94
C SER A 254 11.62 12.64 59.79
N ALA A 255 11.61 13.97 59.97
CA ALA A 255 12.40 14.94 59.19
C ALA A 255 13.72 15.27 59.95
N PRO A 256 14.71 15.99 59.36
CA PRO A 256 14.58 17.41 59.04
C PRO A 256 15.13 17.87 57.66
N SER A 257 14.58 18.99 57.17
CA SER A 257 14.90 19.82 55.98
C SER A 257 16.19 20.67 56.12
N PRO A 258 16.52 21.66 55.24
CA PRO A 258 16.11 21.96 53.84
C PRO A 258 17.31 22.26 52.89
N SER A 259 17.08 22.33 51.58
CA SER A 259 17.88 23.18 50.68
C SER A 259 17.05 23.66 49.50
N ALA A 260 16.98 24.98 49.38
CA ALA A 260 16.29 25.74 48.35
C ALA A 260 17.23 26.01 47.17
N ALA A 261 16.73 25.94 45.94
CA ALA A 261 17.15 26.81 44.83
C ALA A 261 16.23 26.64 43.60
N SER A 262 15.39 27.64 43.37
CA SER A 262 15.02 28.25 42.08
C SER A 262 14.89 27.36 40.83
N ARG A 263 13.64 27.09 40.43
CA ARG A 263 13.26 26.81 39.04
C ARG A 263 13.14 28.13 38.28
N ALA A 264 14.02 28.35 37.29
CA ALA A 264 13.84 29.38 36.29
C ALA A 264 12.98 28.81 35.14
N GLU A 265 11.79 29.38 34.94
CA GLU A 265 11.04 29.22 33.69
C GLU A 265 11.70 30.09 32.61
N MET A 266 12.18 29.46 31.55
CA MET A 266 12.53 30.16 30.29
C MET A 266 11.38 29.93 29.31
N ALA A 267 10.57 30.98 29.14
CA ALA A 267 9.61 31.11 28.06
C ALA A 267 10.37 31.25 26.72
N PHE A 268 10.24 30.28 25.83
CA PHE A 268 10.68 30.41 24.44
C PHE A 268 9.56 31.05 23.63
N GLY A 269 9.77 32.32 23.27
CA GLY A 269 8.91 33.05 22.35
C GLY A 269 8.99 32.49 20.93
N ALA A 270 7.83 32.21 20.35
CA ALA A 270 7.67 31.96 18.92
C ALA A 270 6.91 33.15 18.31
N GLY A 271 7.66 34.17 17.90
CA GLY A 271 7.18 35.26 17.05
C GLY A 271 7.69 35.05 15.64
N VAL A 272 6.88 34.49 14.75
CA VAL A 272 7.07 34.59 13.30
C VAL A 272 5.79 35.16 12.72
N VAL A 273 5.77 36.49 12.59
CA VAL A 273 4.74 37.23 11.85
C VAL A 273 5.15 37.19 10.38
N ILE A 274 4.42 36.41 9.58
CA ILE A 274 4.53 36.46 8.12
C ILE A 274 3.75 37.70 7.68
N MET A 275 4.47 38.79 7.40
CA MET A 275 3.89 40.00 6.85
C MET A 275 3.60 39.79 5.36
N GLY A 276 2.32 39.73 5.00
CA GLY A 276 1.86 39.66 3.62
C GLY A 276 2.06 41.01 2.91
N LEU A 277 2.86 41.00 1.85
CA LEU A 277 2.95 42.09 0.88
C LEU A 277 1.70 42.07 -0.01
N ALA A 278 0.70 42.89 0.35
CA ALA A 278 -0.29 43.37 -0.60
C ALA A 278 0.35 44.52 -1.39
N SER A 279 0.59 44.32 -2.69
CA SER A 279 0.87 45.42 -3.61
C SER A 279 -0.30 45.61 -4.57
N LEU A 280 -0.92 46.75 -4.32
CA LEU A 280 -1.84 47.54 -5.11
C LEU A 280 -1.47 47.59 -6.61
N LEU A 281 -2.45 47.45 -7.50
CA LEU A 281 -2.42 48.17 -8.76
C LEU A 281 -3.84 48.48 -9.25
N VAL A 282 -4.32 49.63 -8.78
CA VAL A 282 -5.17 50.52 -9.56
C VAL A 282 -4.27 51.16 -10.61
N ALA A 283 -4.52 50.87 -11.88
CA ALA A 283 -4.32 51.73 -13.04
C ALA A 283 -4.99 51.08 -14.26
#